data_AF-A0A2Z6MR22-F1
#
_entry.id   AF-A0A2Z6MR22-F1
#
_cell.length_a   1.000
_cell.length_b   1.000
_cell.length_c   1.000
_cell.angle_alpha   90.00
_cell.angle_beta   90.00
_cell.angle_gamma   90.00
#
_symmetry.space_group_name_H-M   'P 1'
#
loop_
_entity.id
_entity.type
_entity.pdbx_description
1 polymer ?
#
loop_
_entity_poly.entity_id
_entity_poly.type
_entity_poly.pdbx_seq_one_letter_code
_entity_poly.pdbx_strand_id
1 'polypeptide(L)'
;MTSARANAQIAESLATLTHLLARGDDPARDGDKCLDRFLKHKPSFFVGGFNPDGAVKWVEEVEIIFDAMECANENKPALGTYMLREETNQWWKNAKLRIGDGGVVITWEMFKREFFNKYFPADVKNKKVVEFMKLEQGNMSVAEYAAKFESLCAFSPHYNTPEAENDKCVKFESGLRPDIKNIIGFAEIRNFTILVAKARICDEDGKAKSNYFKAVRGKSQDRAKLSYPIF
;
A
#
# COMPACT_ATOMS: atom_id res chain seq x y z
N MET A 1 -45.87 49.88 -22.88
CA MET A 1 -45.47 48.75 -23.77
C MET A 1 -44.06 48.19 -23.49
N THR A 2 -43.17 48.91 -22.82
CA THR A 2 -41.77 48.51 -22.59
C THR A 2 -41.57 47.43 -21.51
N SER A 3 -42.36 47.44 -20.45
CA SER A 3 -42.21 46.49 -19.33
C SER A 3 -42.58 45.03 -19.68
N ALA A 4 -43.58 44.82 -20.55
CA ALA A 4 -43.99 43.48 -20.97
C ALA A 4 -42.91 42.76 -21.80
N ARG A 5 -42.18 43.50 -22.63
CA ARG A 5 -41.09 42.97 -23.46
C ARG A 5 -39.88 42.57 -22.61
N ALA A 6 -39.55 43.37 -21.59
CA ALA A 6 -38.48 43.05 -20.65
C ALA A 6 -38.80 41.77 -19.85
N ASN A 7 -40.04 41.62 -19.38
CA ASN A 7 -40.45 40.44 -18.61
C ASN A 7 -40.44 39.15 -19.44
N ALA A 8 -40.84 39.22 -20.72
CA ALA A 8 -40.78 38.06 -21.62
C ALA A 8 -39.33 37.60 -21.87
N GLN A 9 -38.41 38.56 -22.02
CA GLN A 9 -37.01 38.26 -22.30
C GLN A 9 -36.28 37.67 -21.08
N ILE A 10 -36.68 38.09 -19.87
CA ILE A 10 -36.23 37.47 -18.61
C ILE A 10 -36.73 36.03 -18.49
N ALA A 11 -37.99 35.78 -18.85
CA ALA A 11 -38.57 34.44 -18.79
C ALA A 11 -37.90 33.46 -19.77
N GLU A 12 -37.59 33.89 -21.00
CA GLU A 12 -36.84 33.07 -21.97
C GLU A 12 -35.41 32.80 -21.52
N SER A 13 -34.75 33.78 -20.92
CA SER A 13 -33.38 33.62 -20.40
C SER A 13 -33.35 32.62 -19.24
N LEU A 14 -34.34 32.70 -18.34
CA LEU A 14 -34.52 31.73 -17.25
C LEU A 14 -34.82 30.33 -17.78
N ALA A 15 -35.73 30.19 -18.75
CA ALA A 15 -36.04 28.89 -19.35
C ALA A 15 -34.82 28.27 -20.05
N THR A 16 -34.00 29.08 -20.72
CA THR A 16 -32.76 28.63 -21.36
C THR A 16 -31.72 28.18 -20.33
N LEU A 17 -31.58 28.92 -19.22
CA LEU A 17 -30.72 28.52 -18.10
C LEU A 17 -31.21 27.22 -17.44
N THR A 18 -32.52 27.08 -17.20
CA THR A 18 -33.11 25.84 -16.67
C THR A 18 -32.86 24.66 -17.60
N HIS A 19 -32.96 24.86 -18.92
CA HIS A 19 -32.75 23.81 -19.90
C HIS A 19 -31.26 23.43 -20.07
N LEU A 20 -30.34 24.37 -19.84
CA LEU A 20 -28.89 24.13 -19.80
C LEU A 20 -28.48 23.38 -18.53
N LEU A 21 -29.02 23.77 -17.38
CA LEU A 21 -28.78 23.09 -16.10
C LEU A 21 -29.33 21.66 -16.10
N ALA A 22 -30.51 21.43 -16.71
CA ALA A 22 -31.09 20.09 -16.87
C ALA A 22 -30.33 19.17 -17.83
N ARG A 23 -29.45 19.72 -18.69
CA ARG A 23 -28.67 18.95 -19.68
C ARG A 23 -27.24 18.62 -19.23
N GLY A 24 -26.76 19.30 -18.18
CA GLY A 24 -25.40 19.18 -17.65
C GLY A 24 -25.21 18.09 -16.60
N ASP A 25 -26.20 17.85 -15.74
CA ASP A 25 -26.03 17.01 -14.54
C ASP A 25 -27.15 15.96 -14.43
N ASP A 26 -27.05 14.90 -15.24
CA ASP A 26 -27.78 13.66 -14.94
C ASP A 26 -26.83 12.72 -14.16
N PRO A 27 -26.92 12.68 -12.83
CA PRO A 27 -26.02 11.90 -11.98
C PRO A 27 -26.11 10.39 -12.27
N ALA A 28 -27.22 9.90 -12.82
CA ALA A 28 -27.35 8.49 -13.22
C ALA A 28 -26.48 8.16 -14.44
N ARG A 29 -26.40 9.08 -15.41
CA ARG A 29 -25.61 8.94 -16.64
C ARG A 29 -24.10 9.06 -16.39
N ASP A 30 -23.70 9.75 -15.33
CA ASP A 30 -22.29 9.82 -14.89
C ASP A 30 -21.86 8.57 -14.11
N GLY A 31 -22.75 8.03 -13.26
CA GLY A 31 -22.51 6.79 -12.52
C GLY A 31 -22.25 5.57 -13.42
N ASP A 32 -23.06 5.38 -14.46
CA ASP A 32 -22.90 4.26 -15.42
C ASP A 32 -21.58 4.36 -16.20
N LYS A 33 -21.18 5.56 -16.61
CA LYS A 33 -19.88 5.80 -17.27
C LYS A 33 -18.70 5.54 -16.33
N CYS A 34 -18.86 5.87 -15.06
CA CYS A 34 -17.84 5.66 -14.04
C CYS A 34 -17.59 4.16 -13.82
N LEU A 35 -18.64 3.36 -13.69
CA LEU A 35 -18.56 1.91 -13.57
C LEU A 35 -17.94 1.26 -14.81
N ASP A 36 -18.36 1.65 -16.01
CA ASP A 36 -17.79 1.14 -17.26
C ASP A 36 -16.29 1.42 -17.36
N ARG A 37 -15.86 2.62 -16.98
CA ARG A 37 -14.43 2.97 -16.96
C ARG A 37 -13.68 2.14 -15.92
N PHE A 38 -14.23 1.97 -14.72
CA PHE A 38 -13.65 1.15 -13.67
C PHE A 38 -13.45 -0.31 -14.12
N LEU A 39 -14.47 -0.92 -14.73
CA LEU A 39 -14.41 -2.32 -15.19
C LEU A 39 -13.43 -2.54 -16.36
N LYS A 40 -13.15 -1.51 -17.18
CA LYS A 40 -12.13 -1.59 -18.24
C LYS A 40 -10.73 -1.86 -17.68
N HIS A 41 -10.44 -1.44 -16.44
CA HIS A 41 -9.18 -1.74 -15.75
C HIS A 41 -9.11 -3.16 -15.18
N LYS A 42 -10.19 -3.96 -15.29
CA LYS A 42 -10.29 -5.34 -14.78
C LYS A 42 -9.91 -5.46 -13.30
N PRO A 43 -10.58 -4.70 -12.41
CA PRO A 43 -10.34 -4.81 -10.98
C PRO A 43 -10.52 -6.26 -10.49
N SER A 44 -9.74 -6.65 -9.49
CA SER A 44 -9.82 -7.99 -8.90
C SER A 44 -11.04 -8.11 -7.98
N PHE A 45 -11.67 -9.30 -7.96
CA PHE A 45 -12.74 -9.59 -7.01
C PHE A 45 -12.16 -10.00 -5.65
N PHE A 46 -12.87 -9.66 -4.58
CA PHE A 46 -12.54 -10.14 -3.24
C PHE A 46 -13.67 -11.01 -2.70
N VAL A 47 -13.36 -12.29 -2.49
CA VAL A 47 -14.34 -13.33 -2.12
C VAL A 47 -14.46 -13.46 -0.60
N GLY A 48 -13.36 -13.29 0.13
CA GLY A 48 -13.32 -13.37 1.60
C GLY A 48 -12.28 -14.36 2.10
N GLY A 49 -12.58 -15.00 3.23
CA GLY A 49 -11.66 -15.90 3.93
C GLY A 49 -10.66 -15.19 4.85
N PHE A 50 -9.96 -15.97 5.67
CA PHE A 50 -8.90 -15.46 6.54
C PHE A 50 -7.61 -15.23 5.74
N ASN A 51 -7.59 -14.13 4.97
CA ASN A 51 -6.44 -13.72 4.17
C ASN A 51 -6.14 -12.22 4.37
N PRO A 52 -5.45 -11.86 5.47
CA PRO A 52 -5.12 -10.47 5.75
C PRO A 52 -4.26 -9.86 4.62
N ASP A 53 -3.16 -10.51 4.23
CA ASP A 53 -2.27 -9.96 3.21
C ASP A 53 -2.97 -9.75 1.85
N GLY A 54 -3.87 -10.67 1.46
CA GLY A 54 -4.70 -10.49 0.26
C GLY A 54 -5.72 -9.36 0.39
N ALA A 55 -6.25 -9.11 1.58
CA ALA A 55 -7.19 -8.01 1.82
C ALA A 55 -6.52 -6.63 1.68
N VAL A 56 -5.28 -6.45 2.17
CA VAL A 56 -4.49 -5.22 1.92
C VAL A 56 -4.22 -5.05 0.44
N LYS A 57 -3.67 -6.09 -0.19
CA LYS A 57 -3.31 -6.03 -1.61
C LYS A 57 -4.52 -5.70 -2.49
N TRP A 58 -5.69 -6.25 -2.17
CA TRP A 58 -6.92 -5.95 -2.90
C TRP A 58 -7.33 -4.47 -2.78
N VAL A 59 -7.28 -3.90 -1.57
CA VAL A 59 -7.57 -2.47 -1.38
C VAL A 59 -6.59 -1.60 -2.17
N GLU A 60 -5.30 -1.90 -2.10
CA GLU A 60 -4.25 -1.18 -2.86
C GLU A 60 -4.50 -1.24 -4.38
N GLU A 61 -4.78 -2.43 -4.92
CA GLU A 61 -5.09 -2.61 -6.35
C GLU A 61 -6.31 -1.77 -6.79
N VAL A 62 -7.36 -1.73 -5.96
CA VAL A 62 -8.57 -0.93 -6.23
C VAL A 62 -8.27 0.57 -6.15
N GLU A 63 -7.48 1.01 -5.17
CA GLU A 63 -7.10 2.42 -5.01
C GLU A 63 -6.23 2.93 -6.16
N ILE A 64 -5.30 2.11 -6.67
CA ILE A 64 -4.52 2.43 -7.87
C ILE A 64 -5.45 2.71 -9.07
N ILE A 65 -6.51 1.94 -9.23
CA ILE A 65 -7.49 2.15 -10.31
C ILE A 65 -8.28 3.44 -10.07
N PHE A 66 -8.71 3.69 -8.84
CA PHE A 66 -9.41 4.93 -8.48
C PHE A 66 -8.56 6.16 -8.79
N ASP A 67 -7.28 6.12 -8.49
CA ASP A 67 -6.36 7.23 -8.75
C ASP A 67 -6.10 7.39 -10.26
N ALA A 68 -5.85 6.28 -10.98
CA ALA A 68 -5.61 6.30 -12.41
C ALA A 68 -6.80 6.85 -13.22
N MET A 69 -8.01 6.70 -12.70
CA MET A 69 -9.21 7.22 -13.33
C MET A 69 -9.66 8.57 -12.75
N GLU A 70 -8.99 9.13 -11.73
CA GLU A 70 -9.46 10.32 -11.00
C GLU A 70 -10.90 10.14 -10.49
N CYS A 71 -11.16 9.02 -9.82
CA CYS A 71 -12.49 8.68 -9.32
C CYS A 71 -12.92 9.66 -8.20
N ALA A 72 -14.09 10.28 -8.38
CA ALA A 72 -14.72 11.10 -7.36
C ALA A 72 -14.96 10.27 -6.07
N ASN A 73 -14.77 10.90 -4.90
CA ASN A 73 -14.79 10.20 -3.61
C ASN A 73 -16.18 9.61 -3.29
N GLU A 74 -17.24 10.19 -3.84
CA GLU A 74 -18.63 9.76 -3.71
C GLU A 74 -18.89 8.44 -4.43
N ASN A 75 -18.13 8.17 -5.51
CA ASN A 75 -18.29 6.98 -6.35
C ASN A 75 -17.45 5.78 -5.86
N LYS A 76 -16.32 6.03 -5.17
CA LYS A 76 -15.40 4.99 -4.68
C LYS A 76 -16.08 3.87 -3.85
N PRO A 77 -16.96 4.16 -2.88
CA PRO A 77 -17.65 3.13 -2.10
C PRO A 77 -18.50 2.20 -2.98
N ALA A 78 -19.23 2.76 -3.95
CA ALA A 78 -20.09 1.99 -4.83
C ALA A 78 -19.25 1.05 -5.73
N LEU A 79 -18.19 1.58 -6.34
CA LEU A 79 -17.30 0.82 -7.21
C LEU A 79 -16.52 -0.27 -6.46
N GLY A 80 -15.94 0.05 -5.30
CA GLY A 80 -15.16 -0.93 -4.54
C GLY A 80 -16.05 -2.05 -3.99
N THR A 81 -17.24 -1.72 -3.50
CA THR A 81 -18.18 -2.72 -2.96
C THR A 81 -18.82 -3.56 -4.07
N TYR A 82 -18.91 -3.04 -5.29
CA TYR A 82 -19.29 -3.81 -6.47
C TYR A 82 -18.32 -4.97 -6.75
N MET A 83 -17.08 -4.92 -6.28
CA MET A 83 -16.07 -5.98 -6.49
C MET A 83 -16.06 -7.07 -5.40
N LEU A 84 -16.91 -6.94 -4.38
CA LEU A 84 -17.05 -7.95 -3.33
C LEU A 84 -17.90 -9.12 -3.82
N ARG A 85 -17.49 -10.34 -3.51
CA ARG A 85 -18.20 -11.57 -3.86
C ARG A 85 -18.45 -12.42 -2.62
N GLU A 86 -19.38 -13.36 -2.73
CA GLU A 86 -19.68 -14.40 -1.74
C GLU A 86 -19.77 -13.89 -0.28
N GLU A 87 -18.94 -14.44 0.62
CA GLU A 87 -18.90 -14.11 2.06
C GLU A 87 -18.77 -12.60 2.27
N THR A 88 -17.87 -11.96 1.53
CA THR A 88 -17.57 -10.54 1.75
C THR A 88 -18.73 -9.65 1.33
N ASN A 89 -19.43 -9.99 0.24
CA ASN A 89 -20.62 -9.25 -0.17
C ASN A 89 -21.75 -9.40 0.87
N GLN A 90 -21.96 -10.61 1.39
CA GLN A 90 -22.95 -10.85 2.45
C GLN A 90 -22.62 -10.08 3.73
N TRP A 91 -21.36 -10.12 4.16
CA TRP A 91 -20.87 -9.35 5.31
C TRP A 91 -21.07 -7.84 5.10
N TRP A 92 -20.71 -7.32 3.93
CA TRP A 92 -20.81 -5.88 3.65
C TRP A 92 -22.25 -5.38 3.66
N LYS A 93 -23.22 -6.16 3.14
CA LYS A 93 -24.65 -5.80 3.24
C LYS A 93 -25.08 -5.55 4.70
N ASN A 94 -24.64 -6.39 5.63
CA ASN A 94 -24.94 -6.25 7.05
C ASN A 94 -24.15 -5.09 7.69
N ALA A 95 -22.87 -4.92 7.34
CA ALA A 95 -22.06 -3.81 7.84
C ALA A 95 -22.62 -2.46 7.40
N LYS A 96 -23.06 -2.35 6.14
CA LYS A 96 -23.68 -1.16 5.53
C LYS A 96 -24.90 -0.70 6.34
N LEU A 97 -25.74 -1.62 6.81
CA LEU A 97 -26.90 -1.30 7.65
C LEU A 97 -26.50 -0.72 9.00
N ARG A 98 -25.40 -1.18 9.60
CA ARG A 98 -24.92 -0.64 10.89
C ARG A 98 -24.30 0.75 10.76
N ILE A 99 -23.54 0.99 9.70
CA ILE A 99 -22.80 2.26 9.52
C ILE A 99 -23.61 3.34 8.81
N GLY A 100 -24.64 2.96 8.05
CA GLY A 100 -25.52 3.85 7.31
C GLY A 100 -26.78 4.27 8.07
N ASP A 101 -26.86 3.96 9.37
CA ASP A 101 -27.95 4.44 10.22
C ASP A 101 -27.90 5.99 10.33
N GLY A 102 -29.07 6.64 10.34
CA GLY A 102 -29.17 8.10 10.46
C GLY A 102 -28.79 8.93 9.21
N GLY A 103 -28.71 8.33 8.02
CA GLY A 103 -28.46 9.08 6.76
C GLY A 103 -27.00 9.47 6.51
N VAL A 104 -26.05 8.83 7.21
CA VAL A 104 -24.62 9.05 7.03
C VAL A 104 -24.18 8.55 5.64
N VAL A 105 -23.53 9.43 4.87
CA VAL A 105 -22.91 9.06 3.59
C VAL A 105 -21.69 8.19 3.86
N ILE A 106 -21.72 6.95 3.38
CA ILE A 106 -20.63 6.00 3.56
C ILE A 106 -19.49 6.39 2.62
N THR A 107 -18.37 6.84 3.20
CA THR A 107 -17.16 7.15 2.43
C THR A 107 -16.27 5.93 2.24
N TRP A 108 -15.30 6.03 1.32
CA TRP A 108 -14.33 4.95 1.08
C TRP A 108 -13.49 4.65 2.32
N GLU A 109 -13.11 5.68 3.08
CA GLU A 109 -12.39 5.53 4.34
C GLU A 109 -13.20 4.78 5.40
N MET A 110 -14.51 5.02 5.47
CA MET A 110 -15.39 4.26 6.36
C MET A 110 -15.48 2.79 5.94
N PHE A 111 -15.58 2.51 4.64
CA PHE A 111 -15.51 1.15 4.11
C PHE A 111 -14.19 0.46 4.48
N LYS A 112 -13.04 1.08 4.18
CA LYS A 112 -11.71 0.52 4.51
C LYS A 112 -11.58 0.21 6.00
N ARG A 113 -12.07 1.10 6.87
CA ARG A 113 -12.06 0.88 8.32
C ARG A 113 -12.82 -0.39 8.72
N GLU A 114 -14.06 -0.55 8.27
CA GLU A 114 -14.85 -1.76 8.57
C GLU A 114 -14.24 -3.02 7.94
N PHE A 115 -13.76 -2.89 6.69
CA PHE A 115 -13.13 -3.98 5.94
C PHE A 115 -11.88 -4.49 6.65
N PHE A 116 -10.97 -3.59 7.04
CA PHE A 116 -9.79 -3.95 7.80
C PHE A 116 -10.12 -4.40 9.22
N ASN A 117 -11.21 -3.94 9.85
CA ASN A 117 -11.60 -4.50 11.15
C ASN A 117 -12.06 -5.98 11.04
N LYS A 118 -12.67 -6.36 9.92
CA LYS A 118 -13.09 -7.75 9.65
C LYS A 118 -11.92 -8.67 9.26
N TYR A 119 -11.03 -8.22 8.38
CA TYR A 119 -9.94 -9.06 7.83
C TYR A 119 -8.59 -8.87 8.55
N PHE A 120 -8.43 -7.77 9.29
CA PHE A 120 -7.31 -7.48 10.19
C PHE A 120 -7.82 -7.20 11.61
N PRO A 121 -8.35 -8.22 12.31
CA PRO A 121 -8.69 -8.08 13.72
C PRO A 121 -7.44 -7.73 14.55
N ALA A 122 -7.67 -7.25 15.78
CA ALA A 122 -6.60 -6.72 16.62
C ALA A 122 -5.48 -7.74 16.89
N ASP A 123 -5.79 -9.03 16.98
CA ASP A 123 -4.78 -10.09 17.15
C ASP A 123 -3.88 -10.24 15.91
N VAL A 124 -4.42 -10.10 14.70
CA VAL A 124 -3.65 -10.12 13.45
C VAL A 124 -2.77 -8.87 13.33
N LYS A 125 -3.34 -7.70 13.63
CA LYS A 125 -2.57 -6.44 13.69
C LYS A 125 -1.42 -6.55 14.69
N ASN A 126 -1.71 -7.04 15.90
CA ASN A 126 -0.71 -7.24 16.94
C ASN A 126 0.36 -8.26 16.52
N LYS A 127 0.00 -9.34 15.84
CA LYS A 127 0.97 -10.30 15.28
C LYS A 127 1.90 -9.63 14.26
N LYS A 128 1.37 -8.81 13.33
CA LYS A 128 2.18 -8.06 12.35
C LYS A 128 3.10 -7.05 13.04
N VAL A 129 2.63 -6.34 14.07
CA VAL A 129 3.46 -5.44 14.88
C VAL A 129 4.56 -6.22 15.61
N VAL A 130 4.25 -7.36 16.22
CA VAL A 130 5.26 -8.21 16.87
C VAL A 130 6.27 -8.74 15.86
N GLU A 131 5.84 -9.16 14.67
CA GLU A 131 6.73 -9.56 13.58
C GLU A 131 7.65 -8.42 13.17
N PHE A 132 7.11 -7.21 13.00
CA PHE A 132 7.90 -6.01 12.69
C PHE A 132 8.93 -5.69 13.78
N MET A 133 8.52 -5.74 15.06
CA MET A 133 9.41 -5.46 16.19
C MET A 133 10.55 -6.46 16.27
N LYS A 134 10.28 -7.73 15.99
CA LYS A 134 11.26 -8.83 15.97
C LYS A 134 11.98 -8.98 14.62
N LEU A 135 11.67 -8.12 13.64
CA LEU A 135 12.28 -8.23 12.32
C LEU A 135 13.78 -7.94 12.41
N GLU A 136 14.56 -8.93 12.02
CA GLU A 136 16.01 -8.87 11.87
C GLU A 136 16.38 -9.34 10.45
N GLN A 137 17.50 -8.85 9.94
CA GLN A 137 18.02 -9.19 8.62
C GLN A 137 18.30 -10.70 8.50
N GLY A 138 18.87 -11.31 9.55
CA GLY A 138 19.27 -12.71 9.52
C GLY A 138 20.11 -13.05 8.27
N ASN A 139 19.71 -14.09 7.55
CA ASN A 139 20.39 -14.55 6.33
C ASN A 139 19.97 -13.79 5.05
N MET A 140 19.01 -12.87 5.14
CA MET A 140 18.56 -12.08 3.99
C MET A 140 19.64 -11.12 3.51
N SER A 141 19.63 -10.81 2.21
CA SER A 141 20.29 -9.61 1.71
C SER A 141 19.65 -8.37 2.34
N VAL A 142 20.40 -7.26 2.36
CA VAL A 142 19.82 -5.98 2.83
C VAL A 142 18.62 -5.57 1.97
N ALA A 143 18.62 -5.89 0.67
CA ALA A 143 17.50 -5.60 -0.23
C ALA A 143 16.22 -6.35 0.17
N GLU A 144 16.33 -7.66 0.42
CA GLU A 144 15.19 -8.48 0.90
C GLU A 144 14.71 -8.03 2.29
N TYR A 145 15.64 -7.73 3.20
CA TYR A 145 15.31 -7.20 4.52
C TYR A 145 14.58 -5.85 4.43
N ALA A 146 15.03 -4.93 3.57
CA ALA A 146 14.38 -3.64 3.36
C ALA A 146 12.97 -3.79 2.79
N ALA A 147 12.79 -4.65 1.78
CA ALA A 147 11.45 -4.93 1.24
C ALA A 147 10.51 -5.50 2.30
N LYS A 148 10.99 -6.44 3.13
CA LYS A 148 10.21 -7.01 4.23
C LYS A 148 9.92 -5.97 5.33
N PHE A 149 10.89 -5.09 5.61
CA PHE A 149 10.74 -4.00 6.58
C PHE A 149 9.64 -3.04 6.13
N GLU A 150 9.65 -2.57 4.89
CA GLU A 150 8.64 -1.66 4.37
C GLU A 150 7.24 -2.29 4.36
N SER A 151 7.14 -3.55 3.92
CA SER A 151 5.89 -4.30 3.94
C SER A 151 5.28 -4.41 5.34
N LEU A 152 6.09 -4.66 6.37
CA LEU A 152 5.62 -4.74 7.75
C LEU A 152 5.40 -3.34 8.38
N CYS A 153 6.18 -2.34 7.98
CA CYS A 153 6.06 -0.95 8.41
C CYS A 153 4.72 -0.34 7.96
N ALA A 154 4.15 -0.78 6.83
CA ALA A 154 2.82 -0.37 6.38
C ALA A 154 1.73 -0.62 7.43
N PHE A 155 1.89 -1.65 8.27
CA PHE A 155 0.95 -1.97 9.36
C PHE A 155 1.18 -1.18 10.65
N SER A 156 2.21 -0.35 10.70
CA SER A 156 2.60 0.45 11.87
C SER A 156 2.63 1.94 11.52
N PRO A 157 1.46 2.62 11.46
CA PRO A 157 1.36 4.02 11.01
C PRO A 157 2.28 4.99 11.75
N HIS A 158 2.60 4.70 13.02
CA HIS A 158 3.51 5.47 13.85
C HIS A 158 4.94 5.59 13.28
N TYR A 159 5.36 4.71 12.37
CA TYR A 159 6.68 4.78 11.71
C TYR A 159 6.65 5.44 10.33
N ASN A 160 5.47 5.76 9.79
CA ASN A 160 5.30 6.32 8.45
C ASN A 160 5.00 7.82 8.46
N THR A 161 5.39 8.53 9.52
CA THR A 161 5.30 9.99 9.58
C THR A 161 6.69 10.61 9.43
N PRO A 162 6.81 11.84 8.92
CA PRO A 162 8.09 12.54 8.83
C PRO A 162 8.80 12.65 10.19
N GLU A 163 8.04 12.83 11.26
CA GLU A 163 8.55 12.96 12.63
C GLU A 163 9.17 11.66 13.14
N ALA A 164 8.71 10.51 12.64
CA ALA A 164 9.17 9.19 13.02
C ALA A 164 10.29 8.64 12.12
N GLU A 165 10.78 9.41 11.14
CA GLU A 165 11.83 8.94 10.21
C GLU A 165 13.11 8.52 10.96
N ASN A 166 13.46 9.26 12.01
CA ASN A 166 14.60 8.91 12.86
C ASN A 166 14.39 7.55 13.56
N ASP A 167 13.23 7.34 14.19
CA ASP A 167 12.90 6.09 14.87
C ASP A 167 12.83 4.91 13.89
N LYS A 168 12.35 5.16 12.66
CA LYS A 168 12.36 4.20 11.56
C LYS A 168 13.79 3.79 11.19
N CYS A 169 14.70 4.76 11.08
CA CYS A 169 16.12 4.49 10.82
C CYS A 169 16.76 3.66 11.94
N VAL A 170 16.54 4.03 13.21
CA VAL A 170 17.06 3.30 14.37
C VAL A 170 16.50 1.87 14.41
N LYS A 171 15.21 1.69 14.13
CA LYS A 171 14.59 0.35 14.08
C LYS A 171 15.14 -0.50 12.93
N PHE A 172 15.40 0.09 11.77
CA PHE A 172 16.01 -0.61 10.64
C PHE A 172 17.45 -1.04 10.97
N GLU A 173 18.25 -0.11 11.48
CA GLU A 173 19.65 -0.30 11.89
C GLU A 173 19.77 -1.38 12.98
N SER A 174 18.86 -1.41 13.94
CA SER A 174 18.92 -2.36 15.05
C SER A 174 18.78 -3.81 14.61
N GLY A 175 18.02 -4.07 13.54
CA GLY A 175 17.83 -5.39 12.94
C GLY A 175 18.85 -5.77 11.87
N LEU A 176 19.77 -4.88 11.49
CA LEU A 176 20.86 -5.25 10.57
C LEU A 176 21.81 -6.27 11.21
N ARG A 177 22.43 -7.12 10.39
CA ARG A 177 23.47 -8.04 10.88
C ARG A 177 24.64 -7.25 11.50
N PRO A 178 25.32 -7.82 12.52
CA PRO A 178 26.38 -7.11 13.26
C PRO A 178 27.51 -6.54 12.39
N ASP A 179 27.91 -7.24 11.32
CA ASP A 179 28.96 -6.81 10.41
C ASP A 179 28.60 -5.53 9.66
N ILE A 180 27.35 -5.41 9.22
CA ILE A 180 26.83 -4.22 8.52
C ILE A 180 26.46 -3.13 9.53
N LYS A 181 25.79 -3.50 10.62
CA LYS A 181 25.36 -2.59 11.69
C LYS A 181 26.52 -1.79 12.25
N ASN A 182 27.67 -2.43 12.49
CA ASN A 182 28.85 -1.72 12.97
C ASN A 182 29.32 -0.63 11.98
N ILE A 183 29.32 -0.91 10.68
CA ILE A 183 29.75 0.07 9.66
C ILE A 183 28.75 1.23 9.56
N ILE A 184 27.46 0.89 9.58
CA ILE A 184 26.37 1.85 9.42
C ILE A 184 26.17 2.71 10.66
N GLY A 185 26.30 2.15 11.87
CA GLY A 185 26.10 2.85 13.13
C GLY A 185 27.05 4.02 13.33
N PHE A 186 28.30 3.93 12.84
CA PHE A 186 29.24 5.06 12.86
C PHE A 186 28.80 6.25 11.98
N ALA A 187 27.95 6.04 10.99
CA ALA A 187 27.53 7.08 10.06
C ALA A 187 26.28 7.83 10.52
N GLU A 188 25.61 7.38 11.60
CA GLU A 188 24.43 8.03 12.22
C GLU A 188 23.38 8.52 11.21
N ILE A 189 23.08 7.70 10.19
CA ILE A 189 22.24 8.10 9.06
C ILE A 189 20.78 8.14 9.49
N ARG A 190 20.17 9.33 9.50
CA ARG A 190 18.75 9.55 9.87
C ARG A 190 17.85 9.92 8.69
N ASN A 191 18.24 9.44 7.50
CA ASN A 191 17.40 9.44 6.32
C ASN A 191 17.26 8.00 5.84
N PHE A 192 16.02 7.51 5.77
CA PHE A 192 15.77 6.08 5.56
C PHE A 192 16.30 5.58 4.21
N THR A 193 16.08 6.38 3.15
CA THR A 193 16.53 6.05 1.80
C THR A 193 18.05 5.94 1.71
N ILE A 194 18.77 6.90 2.31
CA ILE A 194 20.24 6.89 2.34
C ILE A 194 20.75 5.71 3.17
N LEU A 195 20.13 5.44 4.32
CA LEU A 195 20.48 4.35 5.21
C LEU A 195 20.41 2.99 4.48
N VAL A 196 19.28 2.71 3.82
CA VAL A 196 19.09 1.48 3.06
C VAL A 196 20.11 1.35 1.94
N ALA A 197 20.36 2.43 1.19
CA ALA A 197 21.34 2.43 0.10
C ALA A 197 22.76 2.10 0.60
N LYS A 198 23.22 2.74 1.69
CA LYS A 198 24.54 2.48 2.26
C LYS A 198 24.65 1.08 2.86
N ALA A 199 23.61 0.61 3.55
CA ALA A 199 23.57 -0.74 4.08
C ALA A 199 23.65 -1.79 2.97
N ARG A 200 23.00 -1.54 1.82
CA ARG A 200 23.06 -2.43 0.65
C ARG A 200 24.47 -2.52 0.07
N ILE A 201 25.15 -1.38 -0.09
CA ILE A 201 26.55 -1.33 -0.55
C ILE A 201 27.45 -2.12 0.41
N CYS A 202 27.28 -1.96 1.73
CA CYS A 202 28.06 -2.70 2.73
C CYS A 202 27.84 -4.22 2.65
N ASP A 203 26.61 -4.67 2.39
CA ASP A 203 26.27 -6.09 2.23
C ASP A 203 26.92 -6.69 0.96
N GLU A 204 26.90 -5.96 -0.15
CA GLU A 204 27.53 -6.35 -1.42
C GLU A 204 29.06 -6.43 -1.28
N ASP A 205 29.68 -5.41 -0.68
CA ASP A 205 31.13 -5.37 -0.43
C ASP A 205 31.60 -6.47 0.52
N GLY A 206 30.82 -6.76 1.57
CA GLY A 206 31.08 -7.86 2.50
C GLY A 206 31.06 -9.22 1.81
N LYS A 207 30.07 -9.47 0.95
CA LYS A 207 29.97 -10.69 0.13
C LYS A 207 31.15 -10.82 -0.83
N ALA A 208 31.55 -9.74 -1.50
CA ALA A 208 32.71 -9.73 -2.40
C ALA A 208 34.01 -10.11 -1.67
N LYS A 209 34.26 -9.52 -0.49
CA LYS A 209 35.42 -9.86 0.35
C LYS A 209 35.41 -11.32 0.78
N SER A 210 34.27 -11.82 1.28
CA SER A 210 34.13 -13.21 1.72
C SER A 210 34.39 -14.21 0.58
N ASN A 211 33.85 -13.94 -0.61
CA ASN A 211 34.05 -14.76 -1.81
C ASN A 211 35.52 -14.77 -2.26
N TYR A 212 36.19 -13.61 -2.23
CA TYR A 212 37.62 -13.52 -2.51
C TYR A 212 38.44 -14.39 -1.55
N PHE A 213 38.23 -14.28 -0.23
CA PHE A 213 38.97 -15.08 0.74
C PHE A 213 38.68 -16.58 0.64
N LYS A 214 37.44 -16.98 0.32
CA LYS A 214 37.11 -18.39 0.04
C LYS A 214 37.84 -18.91 -1.20
N ALA A 215 37.88 -18.14 -2.28
CA ALA A 215 38.59 -18.52 -3.51
C ALA A 215 40.11 -18.65 -3.30
N VAL A 216 40.71 -17.75 -2.50
CA VAL A 216 42.13 -17.82 -2.13
C VAL A 216 42.41 -19.06 -1.27
N ARG A 217 41.56 -19.37 -0.28
CA ARG A 217 41.73 -20.56 0.57
C ARG A 217 41.55 -21.87 -0.21
N GLY A 218 40.57 -21.96 -1.11
CA GLY A 218 40.36 -23.14 -1.96
C GLY A 218 41.57 -23.44 -2.85
N LYS A 219 42.14 -22.41 -3.50
CA LYS A 219 43.36 -22.55 -4.30
C LYS A 219 44.55 -23.07 -3.50
N SER A 220 44.73 -22.62 -2.26
CA SER A 220 45.80 -23.09 -1.38
C SER A 220 45.63 -24.56 -0.98
N GLN A 221 44.39 -25.02 -0.81
CA GLN A 221 44.07 -26.39 -0.41
C GLN A 221 44.23 -27.39 -1.57
N ASP A 222 43.90 -26.99 -2.80
CA ASP A 222 44.14 -27.79 -4.01
C ASP A 222 45.63 -27.91 -4.34
N ARG A 223 46.40 -26.83 -4.12
CA ARG A 223 47.86 -26.84 -4.28
C ARG A 223 48.55 -27.78 -3.27
N ALA A 224 48.01 -27.89 -2.05
CA ALA A 224 48.54 -28.79 -1.02
C ALA A 224 48.27 -30.27 -1.34
N LYS A 225 47.17 -30.60 -2.04
CA LYS A 225 46.86 -31.99 -2.46
C LYS A 225 47.73 -32.49 -3.61
N LEU A 226 48.20 -31.60 -4.48
CA LEU A 226 49.12 -31.92 -5.58
C LEU A 226 50.59 -32.05 -5.14
N SER A 227 50.92 -31.75 -3.88
CA SER A 227 52.30 -31.72 -3.38
C SER A 227 52.73 -33.00 -2.65
N TYR A 228 51.86 -34.02 -2.52
CA TYR A 228 52.24 -35.32 -1.95
C TYR A 228 52.18 -36.40 -3.04
N PRO A 229 53.32 -36.75 -3.67
CA PRO A 229 53.42 -38.00 -4.40
C PRO A 229 53.37 -39.15 -3.40
N ILE A 230 52.46 -40.11 -3.64
CA ILE A 230 52.50 -41.42 -3.01
C ILE A 230 53.77 -42.12 -3.53
N PHE A 231 54.74 -42.34 -2.64
CA PHE A 231 55.84 -43.27 -2.87
C PHE A 231 55.40 -44.68 -2.49
#